data_AF-A0A7C4CBM2-F1
#
_entry.id   AF-A0A7C4CBM2-F1
#
_cell.length_a   1.000
_cell.length_b   1.000
_cell.length_c   1.000
_cell.angle_alpha   90.00
_cell.angle_beta   90.00
_cell.angle_gamma   90.00
#
_symmetry.space_group_name_H-M   'P 1'
#
loop_
_entity.id
_entity.type
_entity.pdbx_description
1 polymer ?
#
loop_
_entity_poly.entity_id
_entity_poly.type
_entity_poly.pdbx_seq_one_letter_code
_entity_poly.pdbx_strand_id
1 'polypeptide(L)'
;MRIDVFATPVGLPPAIQETAAVMIDVFRASTTITTALASGARCVLPVTDVEQAVRLIEPYRSDEAVLGGERDSLRIDGFALGNSPAEYSRDAVAGRVVVFTTTNGTAALAAIAGARRVLVGCFLNLAAVAAALAGEPDITIVCAGNAGRFSLEDFACAGALVARLAPRTTQMGDGALAARAVWRSLGRSLNQNLLATEHARRLSRLGFAADLELALRIDSIPVVPQLAEGRIIL
;
A
#
# COMPACT_ATOMS: atom_id res chain seq x y z
N MET A 1 -12.88 -14.13 -14.00
CA MET A 1 -12.34 -13.37 -12.87
C MET A 1 -12.36 -14.25 -11.63
N ARG A 2 -11.18 -14.60 -11.13
CA ARG A 2 -10.94 -15.17 -9.81
C ARG A 2 -10.24 -14.13 -8.94
N ILE A 3 -10.62 -14.03 -7.67
CA ILE A 3 -9.97 -13.14 -6.70
C ILE A 3 -9.57 -13.94 -5.45
N ASP A 4 -8.30 -13.84 -5.08
CA ASP A 4 -7.75 -14.35 -3.83
C ASP A 4 -7.22 -13.18 -2.98
N VAL A 5 -7.34 -13.29 -1.65
CA VAL A 5 -6.77 -12.33 -0.71
C VAL A 5 -5.86 -13.08 0.25
N PHE A 6 -4.62 -12.62 0.38
CA PHE A 6 -3.65 -13.12 1.35
C PHE A 6 -3.49 -12.07 2.46
N ALA A 7 -3.63 -12.50 3.70
CA ALA A 7 -3.61 -11.58 4.85
C ALA A 7 -2.19 -11.13 5.25
N THR A 8 -1.17 -11.81 4.74
CA THR A 8 0.25 -11.47 4.83
C THR A 8 0.94 -11.93 3.52
N PRO A 9 2.16 -11.47 3.21
CA PRO A 9 2.93 -12.00 2.07
C PRO A 9 3.48 -13.42 2.29
N VAL A 10 3.25 -14.04 3.46
CA VAL A 10 3.72 -15.40 3.77
C VAL A 10 2.78 -16.42 3.13
N GLY A 11 3.35 -17.41 2.43
CA GLY A 11 2.59 -18.50 1.83
C GLY A 11 1.94 -18.13 0.49
N LEU A 12 2.43 -17.09 -0.19
CA LEU A 12 2.00 -16.78 -1.55
C LEU A 12 2.31 -17.95 -2.50
N PRO A 13 1.36 -18.31 -3.38
CA PRO A 13 1.55 -19.41 -4.30
C PRO A 13 2.54 -19.03 -5.41
N PRO A 14 3.32 -19.99 -5.95
CA PRO A 14 4.19 -19.74 -7.11
C PRO A 14 3.44 -19.17 -8.33
N ALA A 15 2.16 -19.50 -8.48
CA ALA A 15 1.30 -19.05 -9.58
C ALA A 15 1.02 -17.54 -9.59
N ILE A 16 1.50 -16.77 -8.61
CA ILE A 16 1.33 -15.31 -8.57
C ILE A 16 1.85 -14.61 -9.83
N GLN A 17 2.81 -15.22 -10.53
CA GLN A 17 3.41 -14.74 -11.77
C GLN A 17 2.38 -14.48 -12.89
N GLU A 18 1.27 -15.21 -12.92
CA GLU A 18 0.22 -15.04 -13.94
C GLU A 18 -0.85 -14.00 -13.55
N THR A 19 -0.83 -13.54 -12.30
CA THR A 19 -1.91 -12.73 -11.72
C THR A 19 -1.66 -11.24 -11.80
N ALA A 20 -2.73 -10.45 -11.75
CA ALA A 20 -2.64 -9.05 -11.38
C ALA A 20 -2.65 -8.94 -9.84
N ALA A 21 -1.52 -8.56 -9.27
CA ALA A 21 -1.33 -8.45 -7.84
C ALA A 21 -1.55 -7.02 -7.33
N VAL A 22 -2.11 -6.88 -6.13
CA VAL A 22 -2.31 -5.58 -5.45
C VAL A 22 -1.70 -5.66 -4.05
N MET A 23 -0.70 -4.83 -3.76
CA MET A 23 -0.21 -4.66 -2.38
C MET A 23 -1.08 -3.66 -1.63
N ILE A 24 -1.44 -4.01 -0.39
CA ILE A 24 -2.16 -3.14 0.55
C ILE A 24 -1.39 -3.07 1.87
N ASP A 25 -1.02 -1.85 2.28
CA ASP A 25 -0.43 -1.49 3.58
C ASP A 25 -1.01 -0.12 3.97
N VAL A 26 -2.20 -0.15 4.56
CA VAL A 26 -3.03 1.06 4.78
C VAL A 26 -2.33 2.01 5.75
N PHE A 27 -1.70 1.47 6.79
CA PHE A 27 -0.98 2.22 7.83
C PHE A 27 0.51 1.88 7.77
N ARG A 28 1.30 2.46 6.87
CA ARG A 28 1.00 3.62 6.03
C ARG A 28 1.53 3.49 4.61
N ALA A 29 2.27 2.44 4.28
CA ALA A 29 3.13 2.45 3.09
C ALA A 29 2.36 2.64 1.78
N SER A 30 1.25 1.93 1.56
CA SER A 30 0.47 2.08 0.32
C SER A 30 -0.24 3.44 0.23
N THR A 31 -0.71 3.97 1.37
CA THR A 31 -1.25 5.32 1.50
C THR A 31 -0.20 6.39 1.18
N THR A 32 1.03 6.23 1.69
CA THR A 32 2.16 7.13 1.46
C THR A 32 2.59 7.12 -0.01
N ILE A 33 2.76 5.94 -0.61
CA ILE A 33 3.12 5.80 -2.03
C ILE A 33 2.07 6.48 -2.93
N THR A 34 0.79 6.21 -2.66
CA THR A 34 -0.33 6.79 -3.42
C THR A 34 -0.34 8.32 -3.30
N THR A 35 -0.12 8.84 -2.09
CA THR A 35 -0.06 10.29 -1.84
C THR A 35 1.14 10.94 -2.53
N ALA A 36 2.32 10.34 -2.44
CA ALA A 36 3.54 10.87 -3.06
C ALA A 36 3.41 11.02 -4.58
N LEU A 37 2.88 9.99 -5.25
CA LEU A 37 2.69 10.01 -6.70
C LEU A 37 1.59 11.00 -7.11
N ALA A 38 0.50 11.09 -6.36
CA ALA A 38 -0.53 12.10 -6.58
C ALA A 38 -0.02 13.55 -6.36
N SER A 39 0.94 13.73 -5.45
CA SER A 39 1.65 15.00 -5.23
C SER A 39 2.69 15.31 -6.32
N GLY A 40 2.85 14.45 -7.33
CA GLY A 40 3.71 14.68 -8.49
C GLY A 40 5.12 14.11 -8.36
N ALA A 41 5.38 13.18 -7.44
CA ALA A 41 6.62 12.42 -7.46
C ALA A 41 6.84 11.77 -8.83
N ARG A 42 8.07 11.82 -9.34
CA ARG A 42 8.44 11.25 -10.64
C ARG A 42 8.29 9.73 -10.63
N CYS A 43 8.75 9.10 -9.56
CA CYS A 43 8.50 7.70 -9.23
C CYS A 43 8.88 7.43 -7.77
N VAL A 44 8.46 6.28 -7.26
CA VAL A 44 8.95 5.74 -5.97
C VAL A 44 9.85 4.54 -6.25
N LEU A 45 11.02 4.46 -5.62
CA LEU A 45 11.93 3.31 -5.66
C LEU A 45 11.79 2.54 -4.33
N PRO A 46 10.97 1.48 -4.27
CA PRO A 46 10.79 0.70 -3.05
C PRO A 46 11.99 -0.22 -2.83
N VAL A 47 12.56 -0.17 -1.62
CA VAL A 47 13.68 -1.03 -1.22
C VAL A 47 13.47 -1.63 0.17
N THR A 48 14.07 -2.79 0.41
CA THR A 48 13.89 -3.55 1.65
C THR A 48 14.87 -3.13 2.75
N ASP A 49 16.07 -2.69 2.38
CA ASP A 49 17.12 -2.29 3.33
C ASP A 49 17.47 -0.81 3.25
N VAL A 50 17.91 -0.26 4.38
CA VAL A 50 18.27 1.16 4.51
C VAL A 50 19.54 1.45 3.72
N GLU A 51 20.49 0.52 3.73
CA GLU A 51 21.76 0.65 3.05
C GLU A 51 21.56 0.72 1.52
N GLN A 52 20.62 -0.04 0.96
CA GLN A 52 20.24 0.06 -0.45
C GLN A 52 19.57 1.39 -0.74
N ALA A 53 18.73 1.90 0.15
CA ALA A 53 18.13 3.23 -0.02
C ALA A 53 19.21 4.32 -0.13
N VAL A 54 20.20 4.28 0.76
CA VAL A 54 21.35 5.22 0.75
C VAL A 54 22.14 5.08 -0.56
N ARG A 55 22.50 3.86 -0.96
CA ARG A 55 23.23 3.62 -2.23
C ARG A 55 22.45 4.09 -3.46
N LEU A 56 21.13 3.91 -3.48
CA LEU A 56 20.30 4.30 -4.63
C LEU A 56 20.12 5.81 -4.75
N ILE A 57 20.20 6.56 -3.65
CA ILE A 57 20.07 8.02 -3.71
C ILE A 57 21.38 8.72 -4.07
N GLU A 58 22.55 8.12 -3.77
CA GLU A 58 23.88 8.70 -4.03
C GLU A 58 24.08 9.35 -5.41
N PRO A 59 23.57 8.78 -6.54
CA PRO A 59 23.76 9.37 -7.86
C PRO A 59 22.91 10.62 -8.13
N TYR A 60 21.91 10.91 -7.29
CA TYR A 60 20.97 12.01 -7.49
C TYR A 60 21.39 13.27 -6.75
N ARG A 61 21.05 14.43 -7.33
CA ARG A 61 21.15 15.71 -6.62
C ARG A 61 20.03 15.84 -5.58
N SER A 62 20.23 16.69 -4.58
CA SER A 62 19.25 16.89 -3.49
C SER A 62 17.89 17.44 -3.95
N ASP A 63 17.84 18.09 -5.10
CA ASP A 63 16.62 18.58 -5.74
C ASP A 63 15.95 17.55 -6.67
N GLU A 64 16.63 16.44 -6.98
CA GLU A 64 16.16 15.39 -7.90
C GLU A 64 15.60 14.16 -7.19
N ALA A 65 16.01 13.90 -5.96
CA ALA A 65 15.58 12.74 -5.18
C ALA A 65 15.50 13.02 -3.68
N VAL A 66 14.71 12.20 -2.98
CA VAL A 66 14.52 12.30 -1.53
C VAL A 66 14.42 10.91 -0.90
N LEU A 67 15.01 10.74 0.29
CA LEU A 67 14.85 9.53 1.11
C LEU A 67 13.59 9.66 1.97
N GLY A 68 12.72 8.66 1.85
CA GLY A 68 11.49 8.52 2.64
C GLY A 68 11.40 7.14 3.27
N GLY A 69 10.84 7.01 4.47
CA GLY A 69 10.66 5.69 5.05
C GLY A 69 10.59 5.64 6.56
N GLU A 70 10.44 4.42 7.06
CA GLU A 70 10.36 4.17 8.50
C GLU A 70 11.05 2.87 8.95
N ARG A 71 11.43 2.87 10.21
CA ARG A 71 11.63 1.68 11.04
C ARG A 71 10.91 1.93 12.36
N ASP A 72 10.19 0.93 12.86
CA ASP A 72 9.36 1.05 14.06
C ASP A 72 8.37 2.23 14.03
N SER A 73 7.87 2.57 12.85
CA SER A 73 6.99 3.70 12.53
C SER A 73 7.58 5.09 12.70
N LEU A 74 8.88 5.19 12.99
CA LEU A 74 9.60 6.45 13.07
C LEU A 74 10.42 6.68 11.81
N ARG A 75 10.62 7.95 11.46
CA ARG A 75 11.50 8.33 10.36
C ARG A 75 12.91 7.82 10.64
N ILE A 76 13.55 7.27 9.61
CA ILE A 76 14.92 6.75 9.70
C ILE A 76 15.89 7.92 9.86
N ASP A 77 16.91 7.78 10.70
CA ASP A 77 17.92 8.81 10.88
C ASP A 77 18.64 9.12 9.55
N GLY A 78 18.77 10.40 9.24
CA GLY A 78 19.31 10.88 7.96
C GLY A 78 18.32 10.90 6.79
N PHE A 79 17.10 10.36 6.95
CA PHE A 79 16.07 10.48 5.93
C PHE A 79 15.36 11.82 6.03
N ALA A 80 14.97 12.38 4.88
CA ALA A 80 14.25 13.65 4.83
C ALA A 80 12.79 13.48 5.25
N LEU A 81 12.14 12.40 4.82
CA LEU A 81 10.72 12.12 5.05
C LEU A 81 10.54 10.80 5.82
N GLY A 82 9.52 10.75 6.68
CA GLY A 82 9.07 9.54 7.36
C GLY A 82 8.13 8.70 6.48
N ASN A 83 7.22 7.97 7.12
CA ASN A 83 6.13 7.26 6.45
C ASN A 83 4.76 7.91 6.74
N SER A 84 4.71 9.18 7.13
CA SER A 84 3.46 9.94 7.17
C SER A 84 3.11 10.41 5.76
N PRO A 85 1.92 10.11 5.21
CA PRO A 85 1.50 10.62 3.91
C PRO A 85 1.52 12.15 3.81
N ALA A 86 1.29 12.86 4.92
CA ALA A 86 1.27 14.32 4.96
C ALA A 86 2.66 14.95 4.72
N GLU A 87 3.75 14.21 4.93
CA GLU A 87 5.11 14.65 4.63
C GLU A 87 5.39 14.71 3.11
N TYR A 88 4.58 14.03 2.29
CA TYR A 88 4.75 13.89 0.84
C TYR A 88 3.93 14.94 0.09
N SER A 89 4.07 16.20 0.50
CA SER A 89 3.44 17.34 -0.16
C SER A 89 4.05 17.59 -1.56
N ARG A 90 3.34 18.35 -2.40
CA ARG A 90 3.84 18.73 -3.73
C ARG A 90 5.23 19.39 -3.65
N ASP A 91 5.44 20.30 -2.71
CA ASP A 91 6.73 20.99 -2.54
C ASP A 91 7.86 20.03 -2.13
N ALA A 92 7.53 18.96 -1.41
CA ALA A 92 8.50 17.97 -0.96
C ALA A 92 8.90 17.00 -2.08
N VAL A 93 7.99 16.62 -2.99
CA VAL A 93 8.21 15.49 -3.90
C VAL A 93 7.99 15.75 -5.38
N ALA A 94 7.38 16.87 -5.80
CA ALA A 94 7.06 17.10 -7.21
C ALA A 94 8.31 17.04 -8.11
N GLY A 95 8.26 16.19 -9.14
CA GLY A 95 9.36 15.95 -10.08
C GLY A 95 10.53 15.13 -9.51
N ARG A 96 10.52 14.78 -8.22
CA ARG A 96 11.60 14.04 -7.54
C ARG A 96 11.39 12.54 -7.56
N VAL A 97 12.49 11.79 -7.49
CA VAL A 97 12.49 10.36 -7.16
C VAL A 97 12.37 10.22 -5.65
N VAL A 98 11.44 9.39 -5.18
CA VAL A 98 11.34 9.04 -3.76
C VAL A 98 11.98 7.67 -3.56
N VAL A 99 13.14 7.60 -2.91
CA VAL A 99 13.72 6.32 -2.49
C VAL A 99 13.10 5.92 -1.16
N PHE A 100 12.37 4.81 -1.14
CA PHE A 100 11.42 4.50 -0.08
C PHE A 100 11.64 3.14 0.55
N THR A 101 11.75 3.07 1.88
CA THR A 101 11.84 1.79 2.62
C THR A 101 10.96 1.77 3.85
N THR A 102 10.32 0.63 4.10
CA THR A 102 9.44 0.41 5.26
C THR A 102 9.62 -1.02 5.77
N THR A 103 9.06 -1.30 6.93
CA THR A 103 9.12 -2.61 7.57
C THR A 103 8.25 -3.64 6.84
N ASN A 104 7.04 -3.24 6.44
CA ASN A 104 6.03 -4.18 5.91
C ASN A 104 5.80 -3.99 4.41
N GLY A 105 5.38 -2.81 3.97
CA GLY A 105 4.91 -2.58 2.61
C GLY A 105 5.94 -2.83 1.50
N THR A 106 7.22 -2.46 1.70
CA THR A 106 8.26 -2.73 0.71
C THR A 106 8.65 -4.21 0.65
N ALA A 107 8.57 -4.94 1.77
CA ALA A 107 8.73 -6.39 1.79
C ALA A 107 7.56 -7.09 1.08
N ALA A 108 6.33 -6.62 1.29
CA ALA A 108 5.14 -7.14 0.59
C ALA A 108 5.21 -6.88 -0.92
N LEU A 109 5.67 -5.69 -1.34
CA LEU A 109 5.93 -5.38 -2.75
C LEU A 109 6.99 -6.31 -3.36
N ALA A 110 8.10 -6.53 -2.65
CA ALA A 110 9.14 -7.44 -3.11
C ALA A 110 8.61 -8.88 -3.28
N ALA A 111 7.74 -9.33 -2.37
CA ALA A 111 7.13 -10.67 -2.42
C ALA A 111 6.21 -10.87 -3.64
N ILE A 112 5.62 -9.79 -4.17
CA ILE A 112 4.73 -9.86 -5.35
C ILE A 112 5.36 -9.31 -6.63
N ALA A 113 6.62 -8.87 -6.59
CA ALA A 113 7.27 -8.20 -7.72
C ALA A 113 7.35 -9.05 -9.00
N GLY A 114 7.27 -10.38 -8.87
CA GLY A 114 7.22 -11.32 -9.99
C GLY A 114 5.84 -11.51 -10.63
N ALA A 115 4.78 -10.89 -10.11
CA ALA A 115 3.46 -10.96 -10.71
C ALA A 115 3.43 -10.23 -12.07
N ARG A 116 2.60 -10.71 -13.01
CA ARG A 116 2.42 -10.10 -14.34
C ARG A 116 2.13 -8.60 -14.29
N ARG A 117 1.38 -8.17 -13.27
CA ARG A 117 1.08 -6.77 -13.01
C ARG A 117 1.02 -6.55 -11.50
N VAL A 118 1.62 -5.47 -11.02
CA VAL A 118 1.68 -5.16 -9.59
C VAL A 118 1.18 -3.74 -9.35
N LEU A 119 0.08 -3.60 -8.61
CA LEU A 119 -0.54 -2.33 -8.25
C LEU A 119 -0.39 -2.07 -6.74
N VAL A 120 -0.50 -0.80 -6.36
CA VAL A 120 -0.59 -0.39 -4.95
C VAL A 120 -2.00 0.11 -4.66
N GLY A 121 -2.64 -0.50 -3.67
CA GLY A 121 -4.00 -0.17 -3.24
C GLY A 121 -4.06 0.33 -1.80
N CYS A 122 -4.91 1.31 -1.55
CA CYS A 122 -5.29 1.78 -0.22
C CYS A 122 -6.73 2.32 -0.27
N PHE A 123 -7.29 2.76 0.86
CA PHE A 123 -8.63 3.37 0.86
C PHE A 123 -8.72 4.60 -0.06
N LEU A 124 -7.62 5.35 -0.21
CA LEU A 124 -7.60 6.59 -0.99
C LEU A 124 -7.93 6.38 -2.47
N ASN A 125 -7.63 5.21 -3.06
CA ASN A 125 -7.70 4.98 -4.50
C ASN A 125 -8.47 3.71 -4.92
N LEU A 126 -9.37 3.20 -4.06
CA LEU A 126 -10.10 1.95 -4.29
C LEU A 126 -10.84 1.90 -5.63
N ALA A 127 -11.54 2.97 -6.02
CA ALA A 127 -12.30 3.04 -7.26
C ALA A 127 -11.38 2.98 -8.50
N ALA A 128 -10.25 3.71 -8.45
CA ALA A 128 -9.28 3.74 -9.55
C ALA A 128 -8.61 2.37 -9.72
N VAL A 129 -8.20 1.74 -8.61
CA VAL A 129 -7.61 0.39 -8.61
C VAL A 129 -8.64 -0.65 -9.08
N ALA A 130 -9.89 -0.58 -8.62
CA ALA A 130 -10.95 -1.49 -9.07
C ALA A 130 -11.21 -1.37 -10.59
N ALA A 131 -11.25 -0.14 -11.12
CA ALA A 131 -11.41 0.10 -12.55
C ALA A 131 -10.23 -0.46 -13.37
N ALA A 132 -9.00 -0.27 -12.88
CA ALA A 132 -7.80 -0.79 -13.53
C ALA A 132 -7.75 -2.33 -13.58
N LEU A 133 -8.48 -3.02 -12.69
CA LEU A 133 -8.52 -4.46 -12.55
C LEU A 133 -9.76 -5.12 -13.18
N ALA A 134 -10.72 -4.35 -13.67
CA ALA A 134 -12.04 -4.86 -14.08
C ALA A 134 -11.99 -5.93 -15.20
N GLY A 135 -10.93 -5.96 -16.00
CA GLY A 135 -10.71 -6.95 -17.07
C GLY A 135 -9.74 -8.09 -16.73
N GLU A 136 -9.17 -8.10 -15.53
CA GLU A 136 -8.14 -9.08 -15.17
C GLU A 136 -8.79 -10.46 -14.87
N PRO A 137 -8.26 -11.56 -15.44
CA PRO A 137 -8.83 -12.90 -15.23
C PRO A 137 -8.56 -13.43 -13.83
N ASP A 138 -7.41 -13.11 -13.25
CA ASP A 138 -6.94 -13.59 -11.95
C ASP A 138 -6.29 -12.43 -11.18
N ILE A 139 -6.84 -12.15 -9.99
CA ILE A 139 -6.43 -11.04 -9.12
C ILE A 139 -5.97 -11.60 -7.77
N THR A 140 -4.78 -11.19 -7.35
CA THR A 140 -4.23 -11.53 -6.03
C THR A 140 -4.07 -10.27 -5.20
N ILE A 141 -4.83 -10.11 -4.14
CA ILE A 141 -4.67 -8.99 -3.21
C ILE A 141 -3.79 -9.47 -2.04
N VAL A 142 -2.71 -8.77 -1.75
CA VAL A 142 -1.76 -9.11 -0.70
C VAL A 142 -1.70 -8.00 0.32
N CYS A 143 -2.17 -8.30 1.53
CA CYS A 143 -2.00 -7.43 2.68
C CYS A 143 -0.55 -7.53 3.16
N ALA A 144 0.08 -6.40 3.48
CA ALA A 144 1.43 -6.38 4.00
C ALA A 144 1.49 -6.95 5.42
N GLY A 145 0.44 -6.72 6.21
CA GLY A 145 0.40 -7.12 7.60
C GLY A 145 1.27 -6.20 8.47
N ASN A 146 1.49 -6.61 9.72
CA ASN A 146 2.32 -5.87 10.66
C ASN A 146 3.29 -6.81 11.37
N ALA A 147 4.59 -6.68 11.09
CA ALA A 147 5.64 -7.55 11.61
C ALA A 147 5.34 -9.05 11.39
N GLY A 148 4.89 -9.41 10.18
CA GLY A 148 4.53 -10.77 9.79
C GLY A 148 3.17 -11.25 10.33
N ARG A 149 2.44 -10.42 11.06
CA ARG A 149 1.11 -10.74 11.62
C ARG A 149 0.00 -10.10 10.79
N PHE A 150 -1.21 -10.60 11.02
CA PHE A 150 -2.44 -10.08 10.43
C PHE A 150 -2.63 -8.57 10.74
N SER A 151 -3.01 -7.79 9.72
CA SER A 151 -3.42 -6.39 9.83
C SER A 151 -4.90 -6.25 9.51
N LEU A 152 -5.69 -5.73 10.44
CA LEU A 152 -7.14 -5.62 10.26
C LEU A 152 -7.50 -4.53 9.26
N GLU A 153 -6.79 -3.41 9.29
CA GLU A 153 -6.96 -2.30 8.33
C GLU A 153 -6.66 -2.75 6.90
N ASP A 154 -5.59 -3.51 6.68
CA ASP A 154 -5.21 -4.00 5.34
C ASP A 154 -6.27 -4.97 4.82
N PHE A 155 -6.71 -5.91 5.68
CA PHE A 155 -7.69 -6.91 5.30
C PHE A 155 -9.08 -6.31 5.07
N ALA A 156 -9.45 -5.27 5.84
CA ALA A 156 -10.67 -4.50 5.60
C ALA A 156 -10.60 -3.73 4.26
N CYS A 157 -9.45 -3.12 3.94
CA CYS A 157 -9.23 -2.44 2.66
C CYS A 157 -9.26 -3.42 1.48
N ALA A 158 -8.64 -4.60 1.61
CA ALA A 158 -8.75 -5.69 0.65
C ALA A 158 -10.23 -6.09 0.43
N GLY A 159 -10.99 -6.23 1.51
CA GLY A 159 -12.42 -6.52 1.45
C GLY A 159 -13.24 -5.44 0.72
N ALA A 160 -12.87 -4.17 0.91
CA ALA A 160 -13.48 -3.04 0.21
C ALA A 160 -13.18 -3.06 -1.29
N LEU A 161 -11.98 -3.49 -1.69
CA LEU A 161 -11.60 -3.67 -3.08
C LEU A 161 -12.34 -4.87 -3.71
N VAL A 162 -12.39 -6.02 -3.03
CA VAL A 162 -13.16 -7.20 -3.45
C VAL A 162 -14.64 -6.84 -3.64
N ALA A 163 -15.22 -6.06 -2.73
CA ALA A 163 -16.62 -5.65 -2.81
C ALA A 163 -16.92 -4.79 -4.05
N ARG A 164 -15.95 -4.00 -4.54
CA ARG A 164 -16.09 -3.21 -5.78
C ARG A 164 -15.87 -4.05 -7.04
N LEU A 165 -14.95 -5.01 -6.98
CA LEU A 165 -14.58 -5.85 -8.12
C LEU A 165 -15.59 -6.95 -8.43
N ALA A 166 -16.44 -7.33 -7.48
CA ALA A 166 -17.26 -8.54 -7.59
C ALA A 166 -18.71 -8.27 -8.04
N PRO A 167 -19.03 -8.27 -9.36
CA PRO A 167 -20.36 -8.65 -9.80
C PRO A 167 -20.64 -10.12 -9.41
N ARG A 168 -21.88 -10.57 -9.58
CA ARG A 168 -22.37 -11.87 -9.07
C ARG A 168 -21.63 -13.11 -9.63
N THR A 169 -20.80 -12.98 -10.66
CA THR A 169 -20.11 -14.09 -11.36
C THR A 169 -18.66 -14.31 -10.94
N THR A 170 -18.11 -13.50 -10.03
CA THR A 170 -16.70 -13.61 -9.59
C THR A 170 -16.48 -14.83 -8.70
N GLN A 171 -15.49 -15.66 -9.05
CA GLN A 171 -15.01 -16.72 -8.17
C GLN A 171 -14.10 -16.11 -7.10
N MET A 172 -14.37 -16.39 -5.82
CA MET A 172 -13.59 -15.88 -4.70
C MET A 172 -13.00 -17.05 -3.92
N GLY A 173 -11.71 -16.98 -3.62
CA GLY A 173 -11.12 -17.85 -2.61
C GLY A 173 -11.55 -17.46 -1.19
N ASP A 174 -11.21 -18.30 -0.23
CA ASP A 174 -11.62 -18.15 1.18
C ASP A 174 -11.15 -16.82 1.78
N GLY A 175 -9.91 -16.41 1.48
CA GLY A 175 -9.39 -15.13 1.92
C GLY A 175 -10.21 -13.95 1.37
N ALA A 176 -10.64 -14.00 0.12
CA ALA A 176 -11.47 -12.96 -0.49
C ALA A 176 -12.89 -12.93 0.10
N LEU A 177 -13.48 -14.11 0.37
CA LEU A 177 -14.76 -14.22 1.07
C LEU A 177 -14.68 -13.64 2.49
N ALA A 178 -13.63 -13.98 3.23
CA ALA A 178 -13.38 -13.50 4.58
C ALA A 178 -13.15 -11.98 4.60
N ALA A 179 -12.29 -11.46 3.72
CA ALA A 179 -12.01 -10.03 3.61
C ALA A 179 -13.29 -9.24 3.31
N ARG A 180 -14.11 -9.72 2.36
CA ARG A 180 -15.40 -9.10 2.03
C ARG A 180 -16.37 -9.13 3.22
N ALA A 181 -16.38 -10.19 4.02
CA ALA A 181 -17.19 -10.26 5.23
C ALA A 181 -16.71 -9.27 6.30
N VAL A 182 -15.40 -9.16 6.51
CA VAL A 182 -14.79 -8.15 7.39
C VAL A 182 -15.17 -6.74 6.95
N TRP A 183 -15.05 -6.42 5.65
CA TRP A 183 -15.48 -5.12 5.12
C TRP A 183 -16.96 -4.83 5.36
N ARG A 184 -17.85 -5.81 5.13
CA ARG A 184 -19.29 -5.63 5.39
C ARG A 184 -19.62 -5.32 6.84
N SER A 185 -18.82 -5.86 7.77
CA SER A 185 -18.96 -5.60 9.21
C SER A 185 -18.36 -4.24 9.59
N LEU A 186 -17.09 -4.01 9.23
CA LEU A 186 -16.34 -2.85 9.73
C LEU A 186 -16.59 -1.57 8.93
N GLY A 187 -16.88 -1.67 7.64
CA GLY A 187 -17.01 -0.53 6.72
C GLY A 187 -18.17 0.40 7.02
N ARG A 188 -19.18 -0.02 7.80
CA ARG A 188 -20.30 0.83 8.23
C ARG A 188 -19.85 1.96 9.18
N SER A 189 -18.84 1.68 10.00
CA SER A 189 -18.25 2.60 10.97
C SER A 189 -16.74 2.53 10.87
N LEU A 190 -16.21 2.75 9.66
CA LEU A 190 -14.81 2.48 9.31
C LEU A 190 -13.83 3.09 10.31
N ASN A 191 -13.92 4.39 10.57
CA ASN A 191 -13.01 5.10 11.46
C ASN A 191 -13.11 4.56 12.90
N GLN A 192 -14.32 4.40 13.44
CA GLN A 192 -14.51 3.88 14.79
C GLN A 192 -13.86 2.49 14.97
N ASN A 193 -14.03 1.61 13.99
CA ASN A 193 -13.53 0.25 14.04
C ASN A 193 -12.02 0.16 13.84
N LEU A 194 -11.48 0.89 12.85
CA LEU A 194 -10.07 0.78 12.49
C LEU A 194 -9.15 1.64 13.36
N LEU A 195 -9.62 2.76 13.92
CA LEU A 195 -8.84 3.52 14.91
C LEU A 195 -8.69 2.78 16.25
N ALA A 196 -9.48 1.73 16.48
CA ALA A 196 -9.37 0.88 17.65
C ALA A 196 -8.35 -0.27 17.51
N THR A 197 -7.74 -0.48 16.33
CA THR A 197 -6.77 -1.57 16.12
C THR A 197 -5.48 -1.34 16.90
N GLU A 198 -4.75 -2.43 17.16
CA GLU A 198 -3.46 -2.37 17.87
C GLU A 198 -2.47 -1.43 17.15
N HIS A 199 -2.38 -1.55 15.83
CA HIS A 199 -1.48 -0.73 15.02
C HIS A 199 -1.88 0.75 15.02
N ALA A 200 -3.17 1.05 14.84
CA ALA A 200 -3.69 2.41 14.93
C ALA A 200 -3.40 3.04 16.30
N ARG A 201 -3.66 2.32 17.40
CA ARG A 201 -3.36 2.80 18.76
C ARG A 201 -1.88 3.05 18.98
N ARG A 202 -1.00 2.23 18.38
CA ARG A 202 0.45 2.45 18.41
C ARG A 202 0.82 3.74 17.67
N LEU A 203 0.32 3.94 16.45
CA LEU A 203 0.58 5.14 15.66
C LEU A 203 0.04 6.41 16.34
N SER A 204 -1.15 6.37 16.94
CA SER A 204 -1.68 7.49 17.71
C SER A 204 -0.79 7.86 18.90
N ARG A 205 -0.25 6.88 19.63
CA ARG A 205 0.70 7.13 20.74
C ARG A 205 2.02 7.76 20.28
N LEU A 206 2.41 7.51 19.03
CA LEU A 206 3.58 8.10 18.40
C LEU A 206 3.30 9.48 17.77
N GLY A 207 2.08 10.00 17.90
CA GLY A 207 1.69 11.33 17.37
C GLY A 207 1.13 11.32 15.95
N PHE A 208 0.86 10.15 15.36
CA PHE A 208 0.40 10.02 13.97
C PHE A 208 -1.13 9.87 13.83
N ALA A 209 -1.92 10.45 14.75
CA ALA A 209 -3.38 10.35 14.70
C ALA A 209 -3.97 10.93 13.39
N ALA A 210 -3.41 12.04 12.91
CA ALA A 210 -3.83 12.67 11.65
C ALA A 210 -3.57 11.76 10.42
N ASP A 211 -2.50 10.96 10.44
CA ASP A 211 -2.21 10.00 9.36
C ASP A 211 -3.30 8.95 9.26
N LEU A 212 -3.82 8.48 10.40
CA LEU A 212 -4.88 7.47 10.44
C LEU A 212 -6.16 8.02 9.82
N GLU A 213 -6.55 9.25 10.16
CA GLU A 213 -7.73 9.90 9.59
C GLU A 213 -7.58 10.11 8.08
N LEU A 214 -6.39 10.49 7.61
CA LEU A 214 -6.09 10.63 6.19
C LEU A 214 -6.18 9.27 5.48
N ALA A 215 -5.51 8.25 5.99
CA ALA A 215 -5.42 6.92 5.39
C ALA A 215 -6.77 6.19 5.30
N LEU A 216 -7.77 6.60 6.09
CA LEU A 216 -9.13 6.04 6.05
C LEU A 216 -10.09 6.79 5.12
N ARG A 217 -9.66 7.85 4.44
CA ARG A 217 -10.47 8.53 3.42
C ARG A 217 -10.67 7.59 2.23
N ILE A 218 -11.90 7.51 1.74
CA ILE A 218 -12.25 6.63 0.62
C ILE A 218 -12.25 7.42 -0.68
N ASP A 219 -11.57 6.91 -1.71
CA ASP A 219 -11.62 7.43 -3.08
C ASP A 219 -11.27 8.92 -3.23
N SER A 220 -10.37 9.41 -2.36
CA SER A 220 -9.92 10.81 -2.35
C SER A 220 -8.77 11.10 -3.33
N ILE A 221 -8.10 10.06 -3.84
CA ILE A 221 -6.99 10.18 -4.80
C ILE A 221 -7.22 9.19 -5.97
N PRO A 222 -7.54 9.67 -7.19
CA PRO A 222 -7.89 8.81 -8.32
C PRO A 222 -6.66 8.37 -9.14
N VAL A 223 -5.58 7.92 -8.49
CA VAL A 223 -4.36 7.44 -9.16
C VAL A 223 -4.15 5.94 -8.92
N VAL A 224 -3.46 5.27 -9.85
CA VAL A 224 -3.19 3.82 -9.78
C VAL A 224 -1.69 3.60 -9.81
N PRO A 225 -0.99 3.60 -8.66
CA PRO A 225 0.42 3.30 -8.65
C PRO A 225 0.69 1.87 -9.13
N GLN A 226 1.63 1.72 -10.06
CA GLN A 226 2.03 0.44 -10.63
C GLN A 226 3.55 0.25 -10.51
N LEU A 227 3.97 -0.92 -10.03
CA LEU A 227 5.37 -1.31 -10.03
C LEU A 227 5.76 -1.83 -11.42
N ALA A 228 6.76 -1.19 -12.04
CA ALA A 228 7.36 -1.55 -13.32
C ALA A 228 8.88 -1.33 -13.24
N GLU A 229 9.68 -2.32 -13.64
CA GLU A 229 11.15 -2.24 -13.68
C GLU A 229 11.78 -1.75 -12.35
N GLY A 230 11.23 -2.20 -11.22
CA GLY A 230 11.70 -1.82 -9.88
C GLY A 230 11.31 -0.40 -9.43
N ARG A 231 10.41 0.28 -10.16
CA ARG A 231 9.91 1.63 -9.84
C ARG A 231 8.40 1.62 -9.77
N ILE A 232 7.83 2.40 -8.86
CA ILE A 232 6.39 2.63 -8.80
C ILE A 232 6.10 3.96 -9.51
N ILE A 233 5.27 3.90 -10.54
CA ILE A 233 4.87 5.03 -11.40
C ILE A 233 3.34 5.10 -11.50
N LEU A 234 2.82 6.16 -12.10
CA LEU A 234 1.41 6.29 -12.50
C LEU A 234 1.22 5.93 -13.97
#